data_AF-A0A1H7WM97-F1
#
_entry.id   AF-A0A1H7WM97-F1
#
_cell.length_a   1.000
_cell.length_b   1.000
_cell.length_c   1.000
_cell.angle_alpha   90.00
_cell.angle_beta   90.00
_cell.angle_gamma   90.00
#
_symmetry.space_group_name_H-M   'P 1'
#
loop_
_entity.id
_entity.type
_entity.pdbx_description
1 polymer ?
#
loop_
_entity_poly.entity_id
_entity_poly.type
_entity_poly.pdbx_seq_one_letter_code
_entity_poly.pdbx_strand_id
1 'polypeptide(L)'
;MEKLIGLLLGSFDLFYPLLIVSVFTLIYALVKRSWILMIISAILLYPDAWYFSGYPPFYWVQYIPVIHILLATNFYLRAGKKKDT
;
A
#
# COMPACT_ATOMS: atom_id res chain seq x y z
N MET A 1 11.13 -11.77 -8.47
CA MET A 1 10.52 -10.47 -8.09
C MET A 1 11.47 -9.31 -8.40
N GLU A 2 12.76 -9.45 -8.06
CA GLU A 2 13.80 -8.44 -8.26
C GLU A 2 13.90 -7.89 -9.69
N LYS A 3 13.80 -8.73 -10.74
CA LYS A 3 13.81 -8.27 -12.14
C LYS A 3 12.62 -7.38 -12.51
N LEU A 4 11.42 -7.69 -12.02
CA LEU A 4 10.21 -6.89 -12.31
C LEU A 4 10.23 -5.58 -11.54
N ILE A 5 10.60 -5.63 -10.25
CA ILE A 5 10.70 -4.46 -9.38
C ILE A 5 11.83 -3.54 -9.86
N GLY A 6 12.98 -4.09 -10.24
CA GLY A 6 14.09 -3.32 -10.81
C GLY A 6 13.76 -2.68 -12.15
N LEU A 7 12.92 -3.32 -12.98
CA LEU A 7 12.47 -2.74 -14.25
C LEU A 7 11.41 -1.65 -14.04
N LEU A 8 10.44 -1.87 -13.14
CA LEU A 8 9.42 -0.88 -12.77
C LEU A 8 10.04 0.37 -12.12
N LEU A 9 10.92 0.19 -11.14
CA LEU A 9 11.48 1.29 -10.36
C LEU A 9 12.69 1.93 -11.05
N GLY A 10 13.48 1.14 -11.78
CA GLY A 10 14.69 1.62 -12.46
C GLY A 10 14.44 2.09 -13.89
N SER A 11 13.83 1.26 -14.75
CA SER A 11 13.67 1.61 -16.18
C SER A 11 12.54 2.60 -16.46
N PHE A 12 11.48 2.58 -15.65
CA PHE A 12 10.35 3.51 -15.78
C PHE A 12 10.36 4.65 -14.76
N ASP A 13 11.36 4.70 -13.88
CA ASP A 13 11.49 5.71 -12.81
C ASP A 13 10.20 5.89 -11.97
N LEU A 14 9.46 4.78 -11.79
CA LEU A 14 8.13 4.81 -11.17
C LEU A 14 8.18 4.89 -9.65
N PHE A 15 9.36 4.93 -9.04
CA PHE A 15 9.51 4.93 -7.59
C PHE A 15 8.74 6.08 -6.93
N TYR A 16 9.06 7.33 -7.25
CA TYR A 16 8.37 8.47 -6.68
C TYR A 16 6.90 8.55 -7.11
N PRO A 17 6.54 8.31 -8.39
CA PRO A 17 5.14 8.25 -8.80
C PRO A 17 4.30 7.22 -8.03
N LEU A 18 4.77 5.98 -7.88
CA LEU A 18 4.08 4.92 -7.13
C LEU A 18 3.91 5.31 -5.67
N LEU A 19 4.98 5.79 -5.04
CA LEU A 19 4.94 6.23 -3.65
C LEU A 19 3.90 7.33 -3.45
N ILE A 20 3.96 8.38 -4.27
CA ILE A 20 3.04 9.52 -4.22
C ILE A 20 1.60 9.05 -4.41
N VAL A 21 1.34 8.27 -5.46
CA VAL A 21 -0.01 7.77 -5.77
C VAL A 21 -0.52 6.87 -4.65
N SER A 22 0.31 6.01 -4.06
CA SER A 22 -0.10 5.14 -2.95
C SER A 22 -0.50 5.95 -1.72
N VAL A 23 0.26 7.00 -1.38
CA VAL A 23 -0.02 7.88 -0.23
C VAL A 23 -1.32 8.66 -0.45
N PHE A 24 -1.48 9.27 -1.62
CA PHE A 24 -2.73 9.98 -1.95
C PHE A 24 -3.92 9.01 -1.98
N THR A 25 -3.74 7.80 -2.50
CA THR A 25 -4.79 6.76 -2.51
C THR A 25 -5.16 6.34 -1.09
N LEU A 26 -4.20 6.16 -0.20
CA LEU A 26 -4.45 5.85 1.21
C LEU A 26 -5.22 6.98 1.91
N ILE A 27 -4.78 8.23 1.76
CA ILE A 27 -5.46 9.40 2.35
C ILE A 27 -6.90 9.47 1.83
N TYR A 28 -7.09 9.32 0.52
CA TYR A 28 -8.42 9.29 -0.08
C TYR A 28 -9.26 8.11 0.44
N ALA A 29 -8.67 6.94 0.60
CA ALA A 29 -9.32 5.76 1.15
C ALA A 29 -9.78 5.96 2.60
N LEU A 30 -8.97 6.62 3.44
CA LEU A 30 -9.31 6.98 4.82
C LEU A 30 -10.48 7.97 4.87
N VAL A 31 -10.45 9.02 4.04
CA VAL A 31 -11.54 10.01 3.94
C VAL A 31 -12.84 9.36 3.49
N LYS A 32 -12.80 8.52 2.45
CA LYS A 32 -13.97 7.79 1.94
C LYS A 32 -14.36 6.57 2.78
N ARG A 33 -13.57 6.22 3.80
CA ARG A 33 -13.74 5.01 4.62
C ARG A 33 -13.88 3.74 3.77
N SER A 34 -13.18 3.68 2.64
CA SER A 34 -13.28 2.58 1.67
C SER A 34 -12.17 1.57 1.89
N TRP A 35 -12.53 0.38 2.34
CA TRP A 35 -11.60 -0.72 2.56
C TRP A 35 -10.95 -1.21 1.26
N ILE A 36 -11.67 -1.15 0.13
CA ILE A 36 -11.14 -1.55 -1.19
C ILE A 36 -9.98 -0.63 -1.59
N LEU A 37 -10.15 0.68 -1.41
CA LEU A 37 -9.11 1.65 -1.76
C LEU A 37 -7.88 1.52 -0.85
N MET A 38 -8.06 1.09 0.40
CA MET A 38 -6.94 0.79 1.31
C MET A 38 -6.13 -0.41 0.82
N ILE A 39 -6.79 -1.47 0.33
CA ILE A 39 -6.10 -2.63 -0.28
C ILE A 39 -5.34 -2.20 -1.54
N ILE A 40 -5.96 -1.38 -2.39
CA ILE A 40 -5.31 -0.86 -3.59
C ILE A 40 -4.06 -0.07 -3.22
N SER A 41 -4.13 0.83 -2.24
CA SER A 41 -2.94 1.57 -1.76
C SER A 41 -1.84 0.65 -1.22
N ALA A 42 -2.19 -0.44 -0.54
CA ALA A 42 -1.24 -1.43 -0.03
C ALA A 42 -0.48 -2.13 -1.18
N ILE A 43 -1.20 -2.51 -2.24
CA ILE A 43 -0.63 -3.15 -3.43
C ILE A 43 0.30 -2.19 -4.15
N LEU A 44 -0.10 -0.92 -4.30
CA LEU A 44 0.73 0.10 -4.92
C LEU A 44 2.03 0.36 -4.15
N LEU A 45 1.99 0.33 -2.82
CA LEU A 45 3.16 0.58 -1.98
C LEU A 45 4.12 -0.62 -1.89
N TYR A 46 3.66 -1.83 -2.22
CA TYR A 46 4.44 -3.06 -2.05
C TYR A 46 5.78 -3.07 -2.81
N PRO A 47 5.86 -2.67 -4.10
CA PRO A 47 7.13 -2.60 -4.83
C PRO A 47 8.12 -1.64 -4.17
N ASP A 48 7.64 -0.49 -3.69
CA ASP A 48 8.46 0.53 -3.02
C ASP A 48 8.98 0.00 -1.68
N ALA A 49 8.11 -0.64 -0.90
CA ALA A 49 8.46 -1.24 0.40
C ALA A 49 9.48 -2.39 0.28
N TRP A 50 9.36 -3.20 -0.77
CA TRP A 50 10.33 -4.25 -1.10
C TRP A 50 11.66 -3.66 -1.55
N TYR A 51 11.65 -2.60 -2.35
CA TYR A 51 12.87 -1.94 -2.81
C TYR A 51 13.62 -1.29 -1.64
N PHE A 52 12.89 -0.57 -0.77
CA PHE A 52 13.47 0.07 0.41
C PHE A 52 13.97 -0.93 1.47
N SER A 53 13.42 -2.14 1.54
CA SER A 53 13.92 -3.15 2.48
C SER A 53 15.29 -3.72 2.08
N GLY A 54 15.71 -3.53 0.83
CA GLY A 54 16.98 -3.99 0.30
C GLY A 54 18.17 -3.08 0.63
N TYR A 55 17.97 -1.75 0.71
CA TYR A 55 19.07 -0.80 0.95
C TYR A 55 18.57 0.56 1.49
N PRO A 56 18.92 0.96 2.73
CA PRO A 56 19.60 0.19 3.78
C PRO A 56 18.76 -1.05 4.18
N PRO A 57 19.36 -2.13 4.71
CA PRO A 57 18.68 -3.40 4.96
C PRO A 57 17.74 -3.33 6.16
N PHE A 58 16.66 -2.57 6.02
CA PHE A 58 15.57 -2.48 6.96
C PHE A 58 14.51 -3.50 6.57
N TYR A 59 14.76 -4.78 6.90
CA TYR A 59 13.87 -5.89 6.58
C TYR A 59 12.43 -5.70 7.08
N TRP A 60 12.22 -4.87 8.10
CA TRP A 60 10.89 -4.56 8.62
C TRP A 60 10.04 -3.70 7.66
N VAL A 61 10.65 -2.96 6.74
CA VAL A 61 9.97 -2.03 5.82
C VAL A 61 9.07 -2.77 4.83
N GLN A 62 9.40 -4.01 4.47
CA GLN A 62 8.55 -4.85 3.62
C GLN A 62 7.16 -5.12 4.21
N TYR A 63 7.00 -4.93 5.53
CA TYR A 63 5.74 -5.13 6.24
C TYR A 63 4.90 -3.84 6.38
N ILE A 64 5.38 -2.68 5.92
CA ILE A 64 4.59 -1.43 5.94
C ILE A 64 3.23 -1.58 5.24
N PRO A 65 3.12 -2.25 4.07
CA PRO A 65 1.83 -2.49 3.42
C PRO A 65 0.85 -3.32 4.28
N VAL A 66 1.34 -4.11 5.24
CA VAL A 66 0.48 -4.89 6.15
C VAL A 66 -0.39 -3.98 7.01
N ILE A 67 0.12 -2.81 7.42
CA ILE A 67 -0.65 -1.81 8.18
C ILE A 67 -1.88 -1.36 7.38
N HIS A 68 -1.73 -1.19 6.06
CA HIS A 68 -2.83 -0.80 5.18
C HIS A 68 -3.90 -1.90 5.12
N ILE A 69 -3.49 -3.16 5.11
CA ILE A 69 -4.41 -4.30 5.16
C ILE A 69 -5.12 -4.37 6.51
N LEU A 70 -4.42 -4.20 7.64
CA LEU A 70 -5.04 -4.18 8.97
C LEU A 70 -6.10 -3.08 9.09
N LEU A 71 -5.80 -1.88 8.56
CA LEU A 71 -6.77 -0.79 8.47
C LEU A 71 -7.96 -1.19 7.58
N ALA A 72 -7.70 -1.73 6.38
CA ALA A 72 -8.74 -2.18 5.48
C ALA A 72 -9.68 -3.19 6.15
N THR A 73 -9.14 -4.18 6.88
CA THR A 73 -9.93 -5.17 7.62
C THR A 73 -10.79 -4.53 8.69
N ASN A 74 -10.26 -3.59 9.49
CA ASN A 74 -11.04 -2.88 10.51
C ASN A 74 -12.20 -2.09 9.88
N PHE A 75 -11.94 -1.39 8.77
CA PHE A 75 -12.97 -0.65 8.04
C PHE A 75 -14.02 -1.57 7.39
N TYR A 76 -13.60 -2.71 6.85
CA TYR A 76 -14.50 -3.73 6.32
C TYR A 76 -15.47 -4.26 7.38
N LEU A 77 -14.94 -4.65 8.55
CA LEU A 77 -15.75 -5.16 9.66
C LEU A 77 -16.72 -4.09 10.20
N ARG A 78 -16.30 -2.82 10.25
CA ARG A 78 -17.17 -1.71 10.66
C ARG A 78 -18.24 -1.37 9.62
N ALA A 79 -17.93 -1.50 8.33
CA ALA A 79 -18.89 -1.27 7.26
C ALA A 79 -20.00 -2.34 7.25
N GLY A 80 -19.65 -3.61 7.52
CA GLY A 80 -20.63 -4.69 7.69
C GLY A 80 -21.62 -4.42 8.83
N LYS A 81 -21.11 -4.01 10.00
CA LYS A 81 -21.94 -3.67 11.17
C LYS A 81 -22.92 -2.51 10.96
N LYS A 82 -22.69 -1.64 9.97
CA LYS A 82 -23.59 -0.51 9.66
C LYS A 82 -24.72 -0.91 8.70
N LYS A 83 -24.63 -2.08 8.08
CA LYS A 83 -25.64 -2.59 7.14
C LYS A 83 -26.72 -3.44 7.84
N ASP A 84 -26.43 -3.89 9.05
CA ASP A 84 -27.30 -4.73 9.88
C ASP A 84 -28.08 -3.94 10.96
N THR A 85 -27.98 -2.60 10.97
CA THR A 85 -28.76 -1.70 11.84
C THR A 85 -29.61 -0.75 11.01
#